data_AF-A0A1I2QVH9-F1
#
_entry.id   AF-A0A1I2QVH9-F1
#
_cell.length_a   1.000
_cell.length_b   1.000
_cell.length_c   1.000
_cell.angle_alpha   90.00
_cell.angle_beta   90.00
_cell.angle_gamma   90.00
#
_symmetry.space_group_name_H-M   'P 1'
#
loop_
_entity.id
_entity.type
_entity.pdbx_description
1 polymer ?
#
loop_
_entity_poly.entity_id
_entity_poly.type
_entity_poly.pdbx_seq_one_letter_code
_entity_poly.pdbx_strand_id
1 'polypeptide(L)'
;MGILNRFAMIFRAKANKAMDRAEDPRETLDYSYTKQLEMLQKVRRGVADVATSRKRLELQMNQLNQQSNKLKDQAQKALSMGREDLAREALTRRSGVEQQVSDLSTQHATLQGEEEKLTLAAQRLQTKVEAFRTKKETIKATYTAAEAQTRVGEAFTGISEEMGDVNMAVQRAEDKTAELQARSGAIDELLASGALDDVTGTSKDDISLELERMASGNDVESELAAMKAQLGGGSAPAREIEGQATPGEQASPSATQQSAQPAPDQPQRQGEGS
;
A
#
# COMPACT_ATOMS: atom_id res chain seq x y z
N MET A 1 39.76 14.45 -4.25
CA MET A 1 38.51 13.74 -3.90
C MET A 1 38.73 12.91 -2.64
N GLY A 2 38.44 13.47 -1.46
CA GLY A 2 38.94 12.95 -0.18
C GLY A 2 38.08 11.86 0.48
N ILE A 3 38.75 10.91 1.14
CA ILE A 3 38.17 9.82 1.95
C ILE A 3 37.27 10.38 3.07
N LEU A 4 37.60 11.58 3.57
CA LEU A 4 36.82 12.35 4.56
C LEU A 4 35.37 12.62 4.09
N ASN A 5 35.14 12.91 2.81
CA ASN A 5 33.77 13.12 2.30
C ASN A 5 32.96 11.81 2.32
N ARG A 6 33.61 10.65 2.12
CA ARG A 6 32.96 9.34 2.23
C ARG A 6 32.62 9.00 3.69
N PHE A 7 33.52 9.29 4.64
CA PHE A 7 33.21 9.15 6.06
C PHE A 7 32.08 10.08 6.52
N ALA A 8 32.10 11.35 6.14
CA ALA A 8 31.03 12.29 6.44
C ALA A 8 29.68 11.84 5.83
N MET A 9 29.69 11.33 4.60
CA MET A 9 28.50 10.79 3.94
C MET A 9 27.96 9.52 4.64
N ILE A 10 28.83 8.60 5.07
CA ILE A 10 28.43 7.41 5.84
C ILE A 10 27.85 7.80 7.22
N PHE A 11 28.44 8.78 7.91
CA PHE A 11 27.94 9.27 9.19
C PHE A 11 26.60 9.99 9.03
N ARG A 12 26.44 10.82 7.99
CA ARG A 12 25.19 11.53 7.69
C ARG A 12 24.08 10.58 7.24
N ALA A 13 24.40 9.55 6.45
CA ALA A 13 23.47 8.48 6.08
C ALA A 13 23.04 7.63 7.29
N LYS A 14 23.95 7.35 8.24
CA LYS A 14 23.61 6.69 9.51
C LYS A 14 22.81 7.60 10.46
N ALA A 15 23.04 8.92 10.44
CA ALA A 15 22.31 9.89 11.24
C ALA A 15 20.85 10.04 10.75
N ASN A 16 20.63 10.24 9.45
CA ASN A 16 19.27 10.22 8.87
C ASN A 16 18.57 8.90 9.21
N LYS A 17 19.21 7.76 8.91
CA LYS A 17 18.64 6.42 9.16
C LYS A 17 18.49 6.03 10.65
N ALA A 18 18.95 6.87 11.57
CA ALA A 18 18.68 6.76 13.01
C ALA A 18 17.59 7.74 13.47
N MET A 19 17.44 8.88 12.79
CA MET A 19 16.38 9.86 13.01
C MET A 19 15.05 9.35 12.45
N ASP A 20 15.04 8.83 11.21
CA ASP A 20 13.90 8.12 10.59
C ASP A 20 13.43 6.93 11.44
N ARG A 21 14.36 6.30 12.18
CA ARG A 21 14.09 5.16 13.05
C ARG A 21 13.44 5.54 14.38
N ALA A 22 13.56 6.79 14.79
CA ALA A 22 12.78 7.34 15.90
C ALA A 22 11.34 7.69 15.49
N GLU A 23 11.05 7.72 14.18
CA GLU A 23 9.74 8.09 13.61
C GLU A 23 8.93 6.90 13.08
N ASP A 24 9.50 5.68 12.98
CA ASP A 24 8.76 4.53 12.42
C ASP A 24 7.49 4.22 13.25
N PRO A 25 6.28 4.48 12.71
CA PRO A 25 5.04 4.29 13.45
C PRO A 25 4.78 2.81 13.76
N ARG A 26 5.42 1.88 13.05
CA ARG A 26 5.26 0.44 13.25
C ARG A 26 5.78 0.02 14.62
N GLU A 27 6.99 0.47 15.01
CA GLU A 27 7.61 0.12 16.30
C GLU A 27 6.86 0.75 17.49
N THR A 28 6.46 2.03 17.38
CA THR A 28 5.72 2.73 18.44
C THR A 28 4.32 2.16 18.68
N LEU A 29 3.65 1.69 17.63
CA LEU A 29 2.36 0.99 17.74
C LEU A 29 2.52 -0.42 18.33
N ASP A 30 3.57 -1.18 17.97
CA ASP A 30 3.85 -2.50 18.56
C ASP A 30 4.19 -2.40 20.06
N TYR A 31 4.97 -1.40 20.47
CA TYR A 31 5.22 -1.08 21.87
C TYR A 31 3.92 -0.72 22.62
N SER A 32 3.11 0.17 22.03
CA SER A 32 1.83 0.60 22.61
C SER A 32 0.84 -0.55 22.78
N TYR A 33 0.77 -1.46 21.81
CA TYR A 33 -0.04 -2.68 21.90
C TYR A 33 0.44 -3.59 23.04
N THR A 34 1.76 -3.77 23.18
CA THR A 34 2.36 -4.55 24.27
C THR A 34 2.00 -3.96 25.64
N LYS A 35 2.07 -2.63 25.80
CA LYS A 35 1.65 -1.96 27.04
C LYS A 35 0.15 -2.07 27.31
N GLN A 36 -0.70 -2.08 26.29
CA GLN A 36 -2.13 -2.34 26.45
C GLN A 36 -2.41 -3.78 26.92
N LEU A 37 -1.67 -4.78 26.42
CA LEU A 37 -1.75 -6.17 26.90
C LEU A 37 -1.28 -6.31 28.35
N GLU A 38 -0.15 -5.69 28.73
CA GLU A 38 0.32 -5.64 30.12
C GLU A 38 -0.74 -5.02 31.06
N MET A 39 -1.39 -3.92 30.65
CA MET A 39 -2.45 -3.29 31.42
C MET A 39 -3.68 -4.21 31.54
N LEU A 40 -4.11 -4.86 30.45
CA LEU A 40 -5.22 -5.80 30.48
C LEU A 40 -4.95 -6.99 31.43
N GLN A 41 -3.72 -7.52 31.42
CA GLN A 41 -3.32 -8.58 32.34
C GLN A 41 -3.32 -8.10 33.81
N LYS A 42 -2.84 -6.87 34.08
CA LYS A 42 -2.89 -6.26 35.42
C LYS A 42 -4.33 -6.09 35.92
N VAL A 43 -5.24 -5.58 35.08
CA VAL A 43 -6.66 -5.42 35.45
C VAL A 43 -7.31 -6.78 35.70
N ARG A 44 -7.09 -7.78 34.84
CA ARG A 44 -7.60 -9.15 35.05
C ARG A 44 -7.07 -9.78 36.34
N ARG A 45 -5.82 -9.51 36.71
CA ARG A 45 -5.26 -9.94 38.01
C ARG A 45 -5.96 -9.24 39.18
N GLY A 46 -6.16 -7.92 39.10
CA GLY A 46 -6.91 -7.18 40.12
C GLY A 46 -8.34 -7.68 40.33
N VAL A 47 -9.06 -8.05 39.24
CA VAL A 47 -10.37 -8.73 39.35
C VAL A 47 -10.25 -10.03 40.15
N ALA A 48 -9.26 -10.87 39.84
CA ALA A 48 -9.05 -12.15 40.55
C ALA A 48 -8.66 -11.97 42.02
N ASP A 49 -7.87 -10.94 42.35
CA ASP A 49 -7.49 -10.61 43.74
C ASP A 49 -8.70 -10.13 44.57
N VAL A 50 -9.59 -9.32 43.97
CA VAL A 50 -10.87 -8.90 44.59
C VAL A 50 -11.82 -10.09 44.75
N ALA A 51 -12.01 -10.90 43.71
CA ALA A 51 -12.85 -12.11 43.75
C ALA A 51 -12.38 -13.10 44.82
N THR A 52 -11.06 -13.28 44.96
CA THR A 52 -10.44 -14.10 46.01
C THR A 52 -10.73 -13.55 47.41
N SER A 53 -10.65 -12.22 47.56
CA SER A 53 -10.94 -11.53 48.83
C SER A 53 -12.42 -11.66 49.21
N ARG A 54 -13.33 -11.45 48.26
CA ARG A 54 -14.77 -11.68 48.45
C ARG A 54 -15.06 -13.14 48.83
N LYS A 55 -14.47 -14.11 48.14
CA LYS A 55 -14.67 -15.53 48.44
C LYS A 55 -14.15 -15.92 49.84
N ARG A 56 -13.07 -15.27 50.32
CA ARG A 56 -12.59 -15.45 51.69
C ARG A 56 -13.61 -14.95 52.72
N LEU A 57 -14.25 -13.79 52.51
CA LEU A 57 -15.32 -13.30 53.38
C LEU A 57 -16.52 -14.24 53.35
N GLU A 58 -16.92 -14.72 52.17
CA GLU A 58 -18.03 -15.69 52.02
C GLU A 58 -17.78 -16.97 52.83
N LEU A 59 -16.55 -17.50 52.83
CA LEU A 59 -16.17 -18.66 53.64
C LEU A 59 -16.20 -18.37 55.15
N GLN A 60 -15.78 -17.18 55.59
CA GLN A 60 -15.86 -16.75 56.99
C GLN A 60 -17.32 -16.59 57.45
N MET A 61 -18.16 -15.95 56.63
CA MET A 61 -19.61 -15.84 56.89
C MET A 61 -20.26 -17.22 57.03
N ASN A 62 -19.90 -18.18 56.18
CA ASN A 62 -20.40 -19.55 56.28
C ASN A 62 -19.99 -20.25 57.61
N GLN A 63 -18.77 -20.01 58.09
CA GLN A 63 -18.32 -20.53 59.39
C GLN A 63 -19.09 -19.89 60.57
N LEU A 64 -19.28 -18.58 60.55
CA LEU A 64 -20.06 -17.86 61.57
C LEU A 64 -21.54 -18.25 61.55
N ASN A 65 -22.14 -18.46 60.37
CA ASN A 65 -23.50 -18.96 60.24
C ASN A 65 -23.66 -20.37 60.85
N GLN A 66 -22.68 -21.27 60.64
CA GLN A 66 -22.67 -22.58 61.32
C GLN A 66 -22.54 -22.45 62.84
N GLN A 67 -21.78 -21.46 63.34
CA GLN A 67 -21.68 -21.17 64.78
C GLN A 67 -23.00 -20.60 65.35
N SER A 68 -23.66 -19.68 64.64
CA SER A 68 -24.97 -19.14 65.00
C SER A 68 -26.02 -20.26 65.09
N ASN A 69 -26.06 -21.17 64.11
CA ASN A 69 -26.94 -22.35 64.12
C ASN A 69 -26.66 -23.25 65.33
N LYS A 70 -25.39 -23.57 65.64
CA LYS A 70 -25.03 -24.36 66.83
C LYS A 70 -25.50 -23.70 68.13
N LEU A 71 -25.39 -22.37 68.24
CA LEU A 71 -25.86 -21.62 69.42
C LEU A 71 -27.40 -21.60 69.50
N LYS A 72 -28.10 -21.55 68.37
CA LYS A 72 -29.56 -21.71 68.28
C LYS A 72 -29.99 -23.09 68.76
N ASP A 73 -29.34 -24.16 68.30
CA ASP A 73 -29.64 -25.54 68.70
C ASP A 73 -29.38 -25.76 70.20
N GLN A 74 -28.29 -25.18 70.72
CA GLN A 74 -27.98 -25.17 72.16
C GLN A 74 -29.06 -24.44 72.98
N ALA A 75 -29.53 -23.27 72.52
CA ALA A 75 -30.60 -22.54 73.18
C ALA A 75 -31.92 -23.34 73.18
N GLN A 76 -32.29 -23.95 72.06
CA GLN A 76 -33.48 -24.81 71.97
C GLN A 76 -33.39 -26.02 72.92
N LYS A 77 -32.23 -26.67 73.00
CA LYS A 77 -31.98 -27.78 73.93
C LYS A 77 -32.01 -27.33 75.40
N ALA A 78 -31.50 -26.14 75.71
CA ALA A 78 -31.58 -25.59 77.06
C ALA A 78 -33.04 -25.32 77.49
N LEU A 79 -33.85 -24.74 76.60
CA LEU A 79 -35.29 -24.55 76.82
C LEU A 79 -36.03 -25.87 77.02
N SER A 80 -35.76 -26.91 76.22
CA SER A 80 -36.40 -28.22 76.39
C SER A 80 -36.03 -28.92 77.71
N MET A 81 -34.95 -28.49 78.37
CA MET A 81 -34.54 -28.95 79.70
C MET A 81 -34.95 -27.98 80.83
N GLY A 82 -35.77 -26.96 80.55
CA GLY A 82 -36.22 -25.96 81.52
C GLY A 82 -35.13 -24.99 82.00
N ARG A 83 -33.99 -24.91 81.30
CA ARG A 83 -32.85 -24.05 81.64
C ARG A 83 -32.86 -22.75 80.84
N GLU A 84 -33.73 -21.83 81.24
CA GLU A 84 -33.89 -20.52 80.58
C GLU A 84 -32.64 -19.63 80.69
N ASP A 85 -31.85 -19.81 81.76
CA ASP A 85 -30.57 -19.14 82.00
C ASP A 85 -29.56 -19.45 80.89
N LEU A 86 -29.31 -20.74 80.63
CA LEU A 86 -28.42 -21.19 79.56
C LEU A 86 -28.98 -20.86 78.17
N ALA A 87 -30.31 -20.91 78.00
CA ALA A 87 -30.94 -20.54 76.74
C ALA A 87 -30.72 -19.05 76.42
N ARG A 88 -30.89 -18.17 77.41
CA ARG A 88 -30.65 -16.73 77.28
C ARG A 88 -29.18 -16.44 76.99
N GLU A 89 -28.24 -17.12 77.67
CA GLU A 89 -26.81 -16.96 77.40
C GLU A 89 -26.43 -17.39 75.97
N ALA A 90 -26.91 -18.55 75.51
CA ALA A 90 -26.67 -19.05 74.16
C ALA A 90 -27.23 -18.08 73.09
N LEU A 91 -28.40 -17.49 73.32
CA LEU A 91 -28.98 -16.46 72.43
C LEU A 91 -28.20 -15.15 72.46
N THR A 92 -27.69 -14.70 73.61
CA THR A 92 -26.81 -13.51 73.69
C THR A 92 -25.52 -13.73 72.89
N ARG A 93 -24.88 -14.90 73.04
CA ARG A 93 -23.71 -15.28 72.25
C ARG A 93 -24.03 -15.34 70.75
N ARG A 94 -25.21 -15.87 70.38
CA ARG A 94 -25.68 -15.95 68.99
C ARG A 94 -25.85 -14.55 68.37
N SER A 95 -26.49 -13.63 69.09
CA SER A 95 -26.66 -12.23 68.65
C SER A 95 -25.32 -11.57 68.30
N GLY A 96 -24.28 -11.78 69.12
CA GLY A 96 -22.92 -11.30 68.81
C GLY A 96 -22.30 -11.90 67.54
N VAL A 97 -22.58 -13.17 67.24
CA VAL A 97 -22.15 -13.82 65.99
C VAL A 97 -22.95 -13.31 64.79
N GLU A 98 -24.25 -13.09 64.95
CA GLU A 98 -25.12 -12.56 63.88
C GLU A 98 -24.76 -11.11 63.50
N GLN A 99 -24.33 -10.29 64.46
CA GLN A 99 -23.77 -8.97 64.17
C GLN A 99 -22.51 -9.06 63.29
N GLN A 100 -21.56 -9.96 63.63
CA GLN A 100 -20.36 -10.18 62.82
C GLN A 100 -20.68 -10.65 61.39
N VAL A 101 -21.71 -11.50 61.23
CA VAL A 101 -22.21 -11.91 59.90
C VAL A 101 -22.77 -10.71 59.12
N SER A 102 -23.51 -9.81 59.78
CA SER A 102 -24.04 -8.58 59.16
C SER A 102 -22.92 -7.66 58.67
N ASP A 103 -21.89 -7.46 59.50
CA ASP A 103 -20.74 -6.61 59.19
C ASP A 103 -19.94 -7.17 58.00
N LEU A 104 -19.70 -8.50 57.98
CA LEU A 104 -19.03 -9.18 56.86
C LEU A 104 -19.90 -9.21 55.59
N SER A 105 -21.22 -9.33 55.71
CA SER A 105 -22.16 -9.29 54.58
C SER A 105 -22.08 -7.95 53.85
N THR A 106 -22.01 -6.85 54.62
CA THR A 106 -21.83 -5.49 54.08
C THR A 106 -20.51 -5.38 53.30
N GLN A 107 -19.41 -5.89 53.86
CA GLN A 107 -18.10 -5.90 53.18
C GLN A 107 -18.09 -6.79 51.93
N HIS A 108 -18.74 -7.95 51.96
CA HIS A 108 -18.88 -8.85 50.81
C HIS A 108 -19.65 -8.18 49.66
N ALA A 109 -20.77 -7.51 49.97
CA ALA A 109 -21.54 -6.74 48.99
C ALA A 109 -20.72 -5.59 48.36
N THR A 110 -19.89 -4.90 49.16
CA THR A 110 -18.95 -3.89 48.64
C THR A 110 -17.95 -4.51 47.66
N LEU A 111 -17.27 -5.59 48.04
CA LEU A 111 -16.31 -6.27 47.17
C LEU A 111 -16.96 -6.86 45.92
N GLN A 112 -18.21 -7.33 45.99
CA GLN A 112 -18.96 -7.79 44.82
C GLN A 112 -19.19 -6.64 43.83
N GLY A 113 -19.65 -5.49 44.31
CA GLY A 113 -19.83 -4.30 43.47
C GLY A 113 -18.52 -3.77 42.87
N GLU A 114 -17.38 -3.99 43.53
CA GLU A 114 -16.05 -3.70 42.97
C GLU A 114 -15.60 -4.73 41.92
N GLU A 115 -15.81 -6.02 42.17
CA GLU A 115 -15.53 -7.12 41.22
C GLU A 115 -16.30 -6.93 39.90
N GLU A 116 -17.59 -6.60 39.98
CA GLU A 116 -18.44 -6.31 38.83
C GLU A 116 -17.95 -5.09 38.03
N LYS A 117 -17.61 -3.98 38.71
CA LYS A 117 -17.06 -2.77 38.07
C LYS A 117 -15.72 -3.06 37.37
N LEU A 118 -14.81 -3.77 38.04
CA LEU A 118 -13.51 -4.13 37.47
C LEU A 118 -13.64 -5.12 36.31
N THR A 119 -14.60 -6.04 36.36
CA THR A 119 -14.91 -6.98 35.27
C THR A 119 -15.40 -6.23 34.03
N LEU A 120 -16.35 -5.29 34.18
CA LEU A 120 -16.81 -4.43 33.10
C LEU A 120 -15.68 -3.55 32.54
N ALA A 121 -14.79 -3.03 33.41
CA ALA A 121 -13.60 -2.29 32.98
C ALA A 121 -12.62 -3.16 32.18
N ALA A 122 -12.39 -4.41 32.60
CA ALA A 122 -11.55 -5.38 31.90
C ALA A 122 -12.08 -5.72 30.51
N GLN A 123 -13.39 -5.97 30.38
CA GLN A 123 -14.07 -6.21 29.10
C GLN A 123 -13.93 -5.00 28.16
N ARG A 124 -14.23 -3.79 28.64
CA ARG A 124 -14.08 -2.54 27.86
C ARG A 124 -12.62 -2.30 27.42
N LEU A 125 -11.65 -2.61 28.29
CA LEU A 125 -10.24 -2.52 27.95
C LEU A 125 -9.86 -3.55 26.87
N GLN A 126 -10.32 -4.80 26.98
CA GLN A 126 -10.11 -5.84 25.97
C GLN A 126 -10.63 -5.39 24.59
N THR A 127 -11.87 -4.92 24.48
CA THR A 127 -12.42 -4.42 23.20
C THR A 127 -11.57 -3.28 22.62
N LYS A 128 -11.04 -2.38 23.47
CA LYS A 128 -10.12 -1.33 23.04
C LYS A 128 -8.77 -1.87 22.55
N VAL A 129 -8.21 -2.88 23.22
CA VAL A 129 -6.96 -3.56 22.80
C VAL A 129 -7.13 -4.26 21.46
N GLU A 130 -8.27 -4.92 21.24
CA GLU A 130 -8.62 -5.59 19.98
C GLU A 130 -8.81 -4.58 18.84
N ALA A 131 -9.55 -3.48 19.07
CA ALA A 131 -9.69 -2.40 18.10
C ALA A 131 -8.33 -1.73 17.78
N PHE A 132 -7.47 -1.56 18.78
CA PHE A 132 -6.11 -1.03 18.59
C PHE A 132 -5.23 -1.99 17.78
N ARG A 133 -5.33 -3.32 17.99
CA ARG A 133 -4.65 -4.32 17.16
C ARG A 133 -5.01 -4.17 15.69
N THR A 134 -6.30 -4.09 15.36
CA THR A 134 -6.75 -3.90 13.97
C THR A 134 -6.23 -2.59 13.40
N LYS A 135 -6.40 -1.47 14.12
CA LYS A 135 -5.91 -0.16 13.68
C LYS A 135 -4.39 -0.14 13.48
N LYS A 136 -3.63 -0.83 14.33
CA LYS A 136 -2.19 -1.02 14.18
C LYS A 136 -1.85 -1.70 12.86
N GLU A 137 -2.40 -2.88 12.59
CA GLU A 137 -2.09 -3.59 11.34
C GLU A 137 -2.49 -2.78 10.09
N THR A 138 -3.63 -2.07 10.13
CA THR A 138 -4.01 -1.13 9.06
C THR A 138 -2.95 -0.03 8.86
N ILE A 139 -2.51 0.64 9.93
CA ILE A 139 -1.49 1.69 9.81
C ILE A 139 -0.15 1.12 9.32
N LYS A 140 0.28 -0.05 9.81
CA LYS A 140 1.50 -0.73 9.35
C LYS A 140 1.44 -1.05 7.86
N ALA A 141 0.29 -1.52 7.36
CA ALA A 141 0.07 -1.79 5.94
C ALA A 141 0.06 -0.50 5.10
N THR A 142 -0.71 0.52 5.50
CA THR A 142 -0.77 1.82 4.80
C THR A 142 0.59 2.51 4.76
N TYR A 143 1.35 2.49 5.85
CA TYR A 143 2.71 3.03 5.89
C TYR A 143 3.64 2.29 4.92
N THR A 144 3.58 0.96 4.89
CA THR A 144 4.41 0.14 3.98
C THR A 144 4.02 0.37 2.52
N ALA A 145 2.74 0.57 2.21
CA ALA A 145 2.28 0.93 0.88
C ALA A 145 2.75 2.34 0.46
N ALA A 146 2.70 3.33 1.36
CA ALA A 146 3.23 4.66 1.13
C ALA A 146 4.77 4.65 0.94
N GLU A 147 5.51 3.91 1.76
CA GLU A 147 6.97 3.70 1.63
C GLU A 147 7.32 3.13 0.23
N ALA A 148 6.53 2.16 -0.26
CA ALA A 148 6.70 1.59 -1.59
C ALA A 148 6.35 2.59 -2.71
N GLN A 149 5.27 3.37 -2.57
CA GLN A 149 4.89 4.40 -3.54
C GLN A 149 5.96 5.50 -3.66
N THR A 150 6.49 6.00 -2.54
CA THR A 150 7.60 6.96 -2.53
C THR A 150 8.82 6.39 -3.24
N ARG A 151 9.24 5.16 -2.91
CA ARG A 151 10.40 4.51 -3.55
C ARG A 151 10.22 4.31 -5.07
N VAL A 152 9.00 4.01 -5.54
CA VAL A 152 8.70 3.91 -6.98
C VAL A 152 8.72 5.28 -7.64
N GLY A 153 8.18 6.32 -6.98
CA GLY A 153 8.25 7.70 -7.46
C GLY A 153 9.69 8.20 -7.61
N GLU A 154 10.51 8.02 -6.57
CA GLU A 154 11.94 8.35 -6.55
C GLU A 154 12.73 7.61 -7.65
N ALA A 155 12.43 6.32 -7.85
CA ALA A 155 13.05 5.55 -8.93
C ALA A 155 12.65 6.06 -10.32
N PHE A 156 11.38 6.43 -10.51
CA PHE A 156 10.90 6.98 -11.77
C PHE A 156 11.46 8.38 -12.07
N THR A 157 11.58 9.25 -11.06
CA THR A 157 12.23 10.57 -11.21
C THR A 157 13.71 10.42 -11.52
N GLY A 158 14.43 9.51 -10.85
CA GLY A 158 15.84 9.24 -11.13
C GLY A 158 16.07 8.70 -12.55
N ILE A 159 15.23 7.77 -13.01
CA ILE A 159 15.26 7.29 -14.41
C ILE A 159 14.96 8.43 -15.39
N SER A 160 14.03 9.33 -15.05
CA SER A 160 13.66 10.46 -15.92
C SER A 160 14.80 11.48 -16.07
N GLU A 161 15.55 11.74 -14.98
CA GLU A 161 16.77 12.57 -15.03
C GLU A 161 17.85 11.91 -15.90
N GLU A 162 18.17 10.63 -15.66
CA GLU A 162 19.16 9.88 -16.45
C GLU A 162 18.78 9.79 -17.94
N MET A 163 17.51 9.57 -18.25
CA MET A 163 17.00 9.51 -19.62
C MET A 163 17.06 10.88 -20.32
N GLY A 164 16.84 11.97 -19.58
CA GLY A 164 17.00 13.34 -20.08
C GLY A 164 18.46 13.66 -20.44
N ASP A 165 19.40 13.27 -19.58
CA ASP A 165 20.84 13.42 -19.83
C ASP A 165 21.32 12.61 -21.04
N VAL A 166 20.85 11.35 -21.17
CA VAL A 166 21.13 10.50 -22.34
C VAL A 166 20.56 11.12 -23.62
N ASN A 167 19.33 11.63 -23.60
CA ASN A 167 18.70 12.20 -24.79
C ASN A 167 19.44 13.48 -25.26
N MET A 168 19.92 14.32 -24.33
CA MET A 168 20.81 15.43 -24.66
C MET A 168 22.18 14.97 -25.21
N ALA A 169 22.70 13.82 -24.76
CA ALA A 169 23.94 13.27 -25.29
C ALA A 169 23.77 12.76 -26.74
N VAL A 170 22.64 12.13 -27.04
CA VAL A 170 22.26 11.69 -28.40
C VAL A 170 22.12 12.89 -29.34
N GLN A 171 21.36 13.92 -28.95
CA GLN A 171 21.19 15.13 -29.78
C GLN A 171 22.53 15.79 -30.15
N ARG A 172 23.47 15.92 -29.19
CA ARG A 172 24.82 16.45 -29.48
C ARG A 172 25.62 15.58 -30.45
N ALA A 173 25.41 14.26 -30.44
CA ALA A 173 26.06 13.35 -31.38
C ALA A 173 25.44 13.45 -32.78
N GLU A 174 24.12 13.62 -32.87
CA GLU A 174 23.40 13.88 -34.12
C GLU A 174 23.81 15.22 -34.73
N ASP A 175 23.79 16.31 -33.96
CA ASP A 175 24.26 17.65 -34.35
C ASP A 175 25.71 17.60 -34.88
N LYS A 176 26.60 16.90 -34.17
CA LYS A 176 28.01 16.77 -34.58
C LYS A 176 28.15 15.95 -35.86
N THR A 177 27.32 14.93 -36.04
CA THR A 177 27.29 14.12 -37.27
C THR A 177 26.80 14.96 -38.45
N ALA A 178 25.74 15.76 -38.27
CA ALA A 178 25.24 16.68 -39.27
C ALA A 178 26.27 17.77 -39.64
N GLU A 179 27.00 18.33 -38.66
CA GLU A 179 28.11 19.27 -38.91
C GLU A 179 29.24 18.62 -39.73
N LEU A 180 29.61 17.38 -39.42
CA LEU A 180 30.62 16.62 -40.15
C LEU A 180 30.16 16.30 -41.58
N GLN A 181 28.90 15.91 -41.77
CA GLN A 181 28.30 15.67 -43.09
C GLN A 181 28.22 16.94 -43.93
N ALA A 182 27.77 18.06 -43.35
CA ALA A 182 27.74 19.36 -44.02
C ALA A 182 29.15 19.84 -44.39
N ARG A 183 30.15 19.62 -43.53
CA ARG A 183 31.56 19.87 -43.86
C ARG A 183 32.07 18.97 -44.98
N SER A 184 31.69 17.69 -45.00
CA SER A 184 32.05 16.78 -46.11
C SER A 184 31.46 17.28 -47.42
N GLY A 185 30.15 17.54 -47.47
CA GLY A 185 29.49 18.05 -48.67
C GLY A 185 30.08 19.37 -49.17
N ALA A 186 30.45 20.29 -48.26
CA ALA A 186 31.14 21.52 -48.63
C ALA A 186 32.56 21.28 -49.19
N ILE A 187 33.27 20.25 -48.71
CA ILE A 187 34.56 19.84 -49.28
C ILE A 187 34.34 19.22 -50.68
N ASP A 188 33.34 18.35 -50.83
CA ASP A 188 32.98 17.72 -52.10
C ASP A 188 32.58 18.77 -53.16
N GLU A 189 31.81 19.80 -52.79
CA GLU A 189 31.49 20.96 -53.64
C GLU A 189 32.72 21.82 -53.98
N LEU A 190 33.68 21.99 -53.05
CA LEU A 190 34.92 22.72 -53.31
C LEU A 190 35.88 21.96 -54.23
N LEU A 191 35.91 20.62 -54.17
CA LEU A 191 36.59 19.77 -55.15
C LEU A 191 35.88 19.84 -56.52
N ALA A 192 34.55 19.71 -56.57
CA ALA A 192 33.79 19.73 -57.81
C ALA A 192 33.84 21.09 -58.54
N SER A 193 33.94 22.19 -57.79
CA SER A 193 34.13 23.54 -58.35
C SER A 193 35.58 23.89 -58.70
N GLY A 194 36.54 22.99 -58.45
CA GLY A 194 37.97 23.21 -58.76
C GLY A 194 38.65 24.23 -57.85
N ALA A 195 38.07 24.55 -56.69
CA ALA A 195 38.62 25.49 -55.72
C ALA A 195 39.63 24.83 -54.75
N LEU A 196 39.57 23.49 -54.61
CA LEU A 196 40.57 22.67 -53.92
C LEU A 196 41.36 21.85 -54.94
N ASP A 197 42.69 21.96 -54.88
CA ASP A 197 43.62 21.13 -55.67
C ASP A 197 43.82 19.77 -54.99
N ASP A 198 43.78 18.66 -55.75
CA ASP A 198 43.87 17.30 -55.19
C ASP A 198 45.32 16.93 -54.85
N VAL A 199 45.68 17.17 -53.60
CA VAL A 199 47.01 16.87 -53.05
C VAL A 199 47.31 15.35 -53.01
N THR A 200 46.34 14.48 -53.32
CA THR A 200 46.53 13.03 -53.49
C THR A 200 46.82 12.58 -54.93
N GLY A 201 47.31 13.48 -55.77
CA GLY A 201 48.37 13.15 -56.73
C GLY A 201 47.95 12.19 -57.85
N THR A 202 46.67 12.19 -58.24
CA THR A 202 46.20 11.52 -59.45
C THR A 202 45.61 12.56 -60.39
N SER A 203 46.47 13.14 -61.23
CA SER A 203 46.04 14.07 -62.30
C SER A 203 44.97 13.39 -63.16
N LYS A 204 43.72 13.88 -63.07
CA LYS A 204 42.68 13.51 -64.04
C LYS A 204 43.05 14.14 -65.38
N ASP A 205 43.56 13.32 -66.29
CA ASP A 205 43.86 13.72 -67.67
C ASP A 205 42.63 14.38 -68.33
N ASP A 206 42.86 15.47 -69.08
CA ASP A 206 41.86 16.23 -69.85
C ASP A 206 40.90 15.33 -70.64
N ILE A 207 41.43 14.22 -71.18
CA ILE A 207 40.69 13.21 -71.97
C ILE A 207 39.49 12.63 -71.19
N SER A 208 39.60 12.50 -69.86
CA SER A 208 38.54 11.95 -69.02
C SER A 208 37.38 12.92 -68.86
N LEU A 209 37.69 14.22 -68.72
CA LEU A 209 36.71 15.31 -68.64
C LEU A 209 36.01 15.54 -69.98
N GLU A 210 36.72 15.40 -71.09
CA GLU A 210 36.15 15.47 -72.45
C GLU A 210 35.16 14.31 -72.70
N LEU A 211 35.49 13.07 -72.27
CA LEU A 211 34.59 11.92 -72.40
C LEU A 211 33.28 12.08 -71.62
N GLU A 212 33.34 12.60 -70.39
CA GLU A 212 32.16 12.76 -69.53
C GLU A 212 31.23 13.91 -70.01
N ARG A 213 31.81 14.94 -70.65
CA ARG A 213 31.04 15.92 -71.44
C ARG A 213 30.35 15.31 -72.66
N MET A 214 31.00 14.39 -73.36
CA MET A 214 30.38 13.70 -74.50
C MET A 214 29.29 12.71 -74.05
N ALA A 215 29.45 12.05 -72.90
CA ALA A 215 28.43 11.17 -72.34
C ALA A 215 27.16 11.96 -71.97
N SER A 216 27.31 13.02 -71.16
CA SER A 216 26.20 13.89 -70.75
C SER A 216 25.50 14.60 -71.92
N GLY A 217 26.22 14.88 -73.03
CA GLY A 217 25.61 15.38 -74.26
C GLY A 217 24.72 14.37 -75.01
N ASN A 218 25.03 13.06 -74.94
CA ASN A 218 24.24 12.02 -75.61
C ASN A 218 22.96 11.66 -74.86
N ASP A 219 22.99 11.64 -73.52
CA ASP A 219 21.79 11.33 -72.72
C ASP A 219 20.71 12.40 -72.91
N VAL A 220 21.08 13.68 -72.90
CA VAL A 220 20.15 14.81 -73.12
C VAL A 220 19.51 14.75 -74.52
N GLU A 221 20.26 14.39 -75.56
CA GLU A 221 19.70 14.26 -76.92
C GLU A 221 18.74 13.05 -77.02
N SER A 222 18.98 11.98 -76.26
CA SER A 222 18.06 10.84 -76.15
C SER A 222 16.76 11.21 -75.44
N GLU A 223 16.84 12.03 -74.38
CA GLU A 223 15.68 12.49 -73.62
C GLU A 223 14.86 13.54 -74.40
N LEU A 224 15.54 14.40 -75.19
CA LEU A 224 14.91 15.32 -76.14
C LEU A 224 14.20 14.57 -77.27
N ALA A 225 14.78 13.48 -77.77
CA ALA A 225 14.14 12.60 -78.75
C ALA A 225 12.90 11.89 -78.17
N ALA A 226 12.96 11.44 -76.92
CA ALA A 226 11.82 10.84 -76.21
C ALA A 226 10.67 11.85 -76.00
N MET A 227 10.98 13.10 -75.61
CA MET A 227 9.96 14.16 -75.50
C MET A 227 9.35 14.54 -76.86
N LYS A 228 10.15 14.62 -77.93
CA LYS A 228 9.63 14.84 -79.29
C LYS A 228 8.71 13.70 -79.76
N ALA A 229 9.03 12.45 -79.42
CA ALA A 229 8.17 11.31 -79.72
C ALA A 229 6.83 11.38 -78.95
N GLN A 230 6.82 11.81 -77.69
CA GLN A 230 5.59 12.01 -76.91
C GLN A 230 4.71 13.16 -77.43
N LEU A 231 5.29 14.21 -78.01
CA LEU A 231 4.55 15.37 -78.53
C LEU A 231 4.00 15.18 -79.96
N GLY A 232 4.43 14.15 -80.69
CA GLY A 232 4.12 13.98 -82.13
C GLY A 232 3.06 12.94 -82.50
N GLY A 233 2.53 12.17 -81.53
CA GLY A 233 1.84 10.88 -81.81
C GLY A 233 0.45 10.69 -81.19
N GLY A 234 -0.45 11.66 -81.28
CA GLY A 234 -1.81 11.56 -80.71
C GLY A 234 -2.90 11.11 -81.70
N SER A 235 -3.30 9.83 -81.67
CA SER A 235 -4.68 9.36 -81.93
C SER A 235 -4.82 7.84 -81.70
N ALA A 236 -5.87 7.43 -80.96
CA ALA A 236 -6.17 6.03 -80.59
C ALA A 236 -6.99 5.29 -81.70
N PRO A 237 -7.35 3.98 -81.61
CA PRO A 237 -8.35 3.53 -80.59
C PRO A 237 -8.35 2.03 -80.12
N ALA A 238 -9.04 1.82 -78.99
CA ALA A 238 -9.98 0.72 -78.65
C ALA A 238 -9.56 -0.73 -78.29
N ARG A 239 -10.42 -1.28 -77.41
CA ARG A 239 -10.59 -2.66 -76.85
C ARG A 239 -9.67 -3.07 -75.70
N GLU A 240 -10.16 -3.35 -74.48
CA GLU A 240 -11.20 -4.32 -73.99
C GLU A 240 -10.65 -5.75 -73.77
N ILE A 241 -11.35 -6.53 -72.92
CA ILE A 241 -11.00 -7.85 -72.32
C ILE A 241 -10.16 -7.65 -71.03
N GLU A 242 -10.69 -7.74 -69.80
CA GLU A 242 -11.47 -8.81 -69.08
C GLU A 242 -10.56 -9.80 -68.32
N GLY A 243 -10.80 -9.95 -67.00
CA GLY A 243 -10.30 -11.10 -66.22
C GLY A 243 -9.71 -10.81 -64.83
N GLN A 244 -10.52 -11.05 -63.77
CA GLN A 244 -10.16 -11.63 -62.44
C GLN A 244 -9.05 -10.96 -61.56
N ALA A 245 -9.12 -10.93 -60.23
CA ALA A 245 -10.16 -11.25 -59.25
C ALA A 245 -9.90 -10.51 -57.89
N THR A 246 -10.94 -10.45 -57.06
CA THR A 246 -11.04 -9.88 -55.70
C THR A 246 -10.51 -10.82 -54.58
N PRO A 247 -10.60 -10.50 -53.26
CA PRO A 247 -10.55 -9.21 -52.52
C PRO A 247 -9.65 -9.25 -51.24
N GLY A 248 -9.68 -8.19 -50.41
CA GLY A 248 -9.17 -8.18 -49.03
C GLY A 248 -9.00 -6.77 -48.43
N GLU A 249 -10.06 -5.99 -48.26
CA GLU A 249 -10.98 -6.00 -47.09
C GLU A 249 -10.37 -5.36 -45.81
N GLN A 250 -10.60 -4.06 -45.64
CA GLN A 250 -10.56 -3.37 -44.34
C GLN A 250 -11.62 -2.26 -44.30
N ALA A 251 -12.85 -2.62 -43.91
CA ALA A 251 -13.88 -1.68 -43.54
C ALA A 251 -13.90 -1.43 -42.02
N SER A 252 -13.95 -0.17 -41.61
CA SER A 252 -14.27 0.26 -40.25
C SER A 252 -15.70 -0.16 -39.86
N PRO A 253 -16.03 -0.08 -38.56
CA PRO A 253 -17.34 0.50 -38.25
C PRO A 253 -17.29 1.57 -37.14
N SER A 254 -17.92 2.71 -37.45
CA SER A 254 -18.45 3.63 -36.43
C SER A 254 -19.79 3.12 -35.91
N ALA A 255 -20.15 3.51 -34.70
CA ALA A 255 -21.32 3.01 -33.97
C ALA A 255 -22.69 3.40 -34.57
N THR A 256 -23.76 2.72 -34.15
CA THR A 256 -24.86 3.30 -33.31
C THR A 256 -26.17 2.46 -33.32
N GLN A 257 -26.90 2.44 -32.19
CA GLN A 257 -28.33 2.04 -32.02
C GLN A 257 -28.69 0.53 -32.18
N GLN A 258 -29.71 -0.07 -31.52
CA GLN A 258 -30.60 0.32 -30.40
C GLN A 258 -31.42 -0.89 -29.89
N SER A 259 -32.08 -0.75 -28.72
CA SER A 259 -33.36 -1.38 -28.29
C SER A 259 -33.35 -2.58 -27.31
N ALA A 260 -34.50 -2.70 -26.60
CA ALA A 260 -35.01 -3.80 -25.75
C ALA A 260 -34.52 -3.97 -24.28
N GLN A 261 -35.18 -3.25 -23.37
CA GLN A 261 -35.69 -3.75 -22.06
C GLN A 261 -37.07 -4.43 -22.28
N PRO A 262 -37.71 -5.13 -21.31
CA PRO A 262 -37.52 -5.20 -19.83
C PRO A 262 -37.10 -6.63 -19.37
N ALA A 263 -37.25 -7.16 -18.13
CA ALA A 263 -38.00 -6.79 -16.92
C ALA A 263 -37.32 -7.36 -15.63
N PRO A 264 -37.76 -7.01 -14.39
CA PRO A 264 -37.12 -7.46 -13.15
C PRO A 264 -37.81 -8.68 -12.52
N ASP A 265 -37.07 -9.45 -11.71
CA ASP A 265 -37.61 -10.53 -10.88
C ASP A 265 -37.38 -10.25 -9.38
N GLN A 266 -38.45 -10.40 -8.60
CA GLN A 266 -38.50 -10.39 -7.13
C GLN A 266 -39.48 -11.49 -6.70
N PRO A 267 -39.11 -12.22 -5.65
CA PRO A 267 -40.02 -12.29 -4.49
C PRO A 267 -39.23 -12.05 -3.17
N GLN A 268 -39.70 -11.32 -2.15
CA GLN A 268 -40.93 -11.49 -1.34
C GLN A 268 -41.05 -12.88 -0.68
N ARG A 269 -41.44 -13.06 0.60
CA ARG A 269 -41.50 -12.20 1.81
C ARG A 269 -41.86 -13.12 3.01
N GLN A 270 -41.93 -12.58 4.25
CA GLN A 270 -42.57 -13.14 5.47
C GLN A 270 -41.83 -14.32 6.15
N GLY A 271 -42.00 -14.59 7.46
CA GLY A 271 -42.73 -13.88 8.55
C GLY A 271 -41.79 -13.57 9.74
N GLU A 272 -42.04 -12.57 10.59
CA GLU A 272 -43.09 -12.46 11.62
C GLU A 272 -42.95 -13.47 12.78
N GLY A 273 -42.89 -12.96 14.02
CA GLY A 273 -42.74 -13.78 15.23
C GLY A 273 -42.37 -13.00 16.50
N SER A 274 -43.33 -12.21 17.01
CA SER A 274 -43.50 -11.70 18.40
C SER A 274 -42.29 -11.15 19.18
#